data_AF-A0A951XPC2-F1
#
_entry.id   AF-A0A951XPC2-F1
#
_cell.length_a   1.000
_cell.length_b   1.000
_cell.length_c   1.000
_cell.angle_alpha   90.00
_cell.angle_beta   90.00
_cell.angle_gamma   90.00
#
_symmetry.space_group_name_H-M   'P 1'
#
loop_
_entity.id
_entity.type
_entity.pdbx_description
1 polymer ?
#
loop_
_entity_poly.entity_id
_entity_poly.type
_entity_poly.pdbx_seq_one_letter_code
_entity_poly.pdbx_strand_id
1 'polypeptide(L)'
;MAHTIHSKPIAERIDWLFGRARDYSAQFASPENWLARERYLARHPTAIAVLKCMDGRINIPVATQTPLGIIQPFRNLGGIFDLGWPHLGEVLAGYVQRCVREGRRVLFVVTYHFSRGDARRGCAGFGHDTEAAKAHTLRIKAQIESVFGRAHSTVYPLVCGFETDEDALLVHGDGGDTLDLAALAPADADSLPRRLGALLPDMPERIRDDLLPLLAGNLRHIDEVRRTQREAEIEHREWMICIGRGFDFLHMPNLALIVGPYSPELAEPVARAAGIIEANMRAGRIPDDGFLLLASVPYEEIGMDRARAELKSRFLADFSAGVIAAGQPALARKMHVRTAVLDWRSRRLEQIGADSAAQ
;
A
#
# COMPACT_ATOMS: atom_id res chain seq x y z
N MET A 1 -22.44 -3.16 -3.28
CA MET A 1 -22.11 -3.62 -4.65
C MET A 1 -20.78 -4.39 -4.76
N ALA A 2 -19.84 -4.29 -3.81
CA ALA A 2 -18.61 -5.10 -3.83
C ALA A 2 -18.85 -6.59 -3.55
N HIS A 3 -19.78 -6.95 -2.65
CA HIS A 3 -20.09 -8.35 -2.34
C HIS A 3 -20.50 -9.20 -3.57
N THR A 4 -21.02 -8.58 -4.63
CA THR A 4 -21.44 -9.29 -5.84
C THR A 4 -20.34 -9.42 -6.89
N ILE A 5 -19.20 -8.70 -6.78
CA ILE A 5 -18.18 -8.74 -7.84
C ILE A 5 -17.38 -10.02 -7.83
N HIS A 6 -17.09 -10.58 -6.65
CA HIS A 6 -16.22 -11.75 -6.51
C HIS A 6 -16.77 -13.00 -7.21
N SER A 7 -18.09 -13.12 -7.32
CA SER A 7 -18.77 -14.27 -7.94
C SER A 7 -19.06 -14.09 -9.43
N LYS A 8 -18.74 -12.93 -10.02
CA LYS A 8 -18.99 -12.66 -11.43
C LYS A 8 -17.99 -13.39 -12.34
N PRO A 9 -18.34 -13.65 -13.61
CA PRO A 9 -17.38 -14.12 -14.62
C PRO A 9 -16.12 -13.24 -14.68
N ILE A 10 -14.96 -13.84 -14.94
CA ILE A 10 -13.66 -13.16 -14.95
C ILE A 10 -13.63 -11.93 -15.88
N ALA A 11 -14.29 -12.00 -17.04
CA ALA A 11 -14.39 -10.88 -17.97
C ALA A 11 -15.10 -9.66 -17.34
N GLU A 12 -16.26 -9.88 -16.70
CA GLU A 12 -17.00 -8.81 -16.01
C GLU A 12 -16.22 -8.24 -14.83
N ARG A 13 -15.47 -9.08 -14.11
CA ARG A 13 -14.59 -8.64 -13.02
C ARG A 13 -13.48 -7.72 -13.53
N ILE A 14 -12.85 -8.08 -14.65
CA ILE A 14 -11.82 -7.26 -15.31
C ILE A 14 -12.41 -5.93 -15.82
N ASP A 15 -13.56 -5.95 -16.48
CA ASP A 15 -14.20 -4.73 -16.99
C ASP A 15 -14.60 -3.78 -15.86
N TRP A 16 -15.16 -4.33 -14.79
CA TRP A 16 -15.47 -3.59 -13.57
C TRP A 16 -14.23 -2.94 -12.98
N LEU A 17 -13.09 -3.64 -12.93
CA LEU A 17 -11.84 -3.10 -12.41
C LEU A 17 -11.38 -1.86 -13.20
N PHE A 18 -11.42 -1.93 -14.53
CA PHE A 18 -11.06 -0.78 -15.37
C PHE A 18 -12.09 0.34 -15.31
N GLY A 19 -13.37 0.03 -15.11
CA GLY A 19 -14.40 1.02 -14.75
C GLY A 19 -14.04 1.77 -13.49
N ARG A 20 -13.70 1.04 -12.43
CA ARG A 20 -13.27 1.60 -11.14
C ARG A 20 -12.01 2.48 -11.28
N ALA A 21 -11.03 2.05 -12.08
CA ALA A 21 -9.82 2.85 -12.33
C ALA A 21 -10.16 4.20 -13.00
N ARG A 22 -11.12 4.22 -13.94
CA ARG A 22 -11.62 5.45 -14.57
C ARG A 22 -12.35 6.35 -13.58
N ASP A 23 -13.26 5.78 -12.79
CA ASP A 23 -14.01 6.54 -11.77
C ASP A 23 -13.07 7.16 -10.75
N TYR A 24 -12.06 6.40 -10.30
CA TYR A 24 -11.04 6.88 -9.39
C TYR A 24 -10.22 8.02 -9.99
N SER A 25 -9.78 7.91 -11.25
CA SER A 25 -9.06 8.98 -11.93
C SER A 25 -9.92 10.23 -12.09
N ALA A 26 -11.19 10.09 -12.46
CA ALA A 26 -12.13 11.21 -12.57
C ALA A 26 -12.34 11.92 -11.22
N GLN A 27 -12.56 11.16 -10.14
CA GLN A 27 -12.66 11.71 -8.80
C GLN A 27 -11.35 12.38 -8.36
N PHE A 28 -10.21 11.72 -8.58
CA PHE A 28 -8.90 12.26 -8.22
C PHE A 28 -8.61 13.57 -8.96
N ALA A 29 -8.89 13.63 -10.26
CA ALA A 29 -8.61 14.80 -11.10
C ALA A 29 -9.68 15.90 -11.01
N SER A 30 -10.82 15.66 -10.35
CA SER A 30 -11.87 16.69 -10.18
C SER A 30 -11.31 17.96 -9.53
N PRO A 31 -11.80 19.16 -9.94
CA PRO A 31 -11.35 20.43 -9.37
C PRO A 31 -11.46 20.49 -7.85
N GLU A 32 -12.54 19.95 -7.28
CA GLU A 32 -12.81 19.94 -5.84
C GLU A 32 -11.77 19.11 -5.09
N ASN A 33 -11.50 17.89 -5.55
CA ASN A 33 -10.50 17.02 -4.91
C ASN A 33 -9.08 17.53 -5.14
N TRP A 34 -8.80 18.14 -6.29
CA TRP A 34 -7.51 18.77 -6.55
C TRP A 34 -7.25 19.92 -5.57
N LEU A 35 -8.17 20.89 -5.47
CA LEU A 35 -8.04 22.01 -4.53
C LEU A 35 -8.01 21.56 -3.06
N ALA A 36 -8.78 20.52 -2.70
CA ALA A 36 -8.76 19.96 -1.36
C ALA A 36 -7.37 19.39 -1.00
N ARG A 37 -6.71 18.70 -1.94
CA ARG A 37 -5.34 18.20 -1.74
C ARG A 37 -4.34 19.35 -1.63
N GLU A 38 -4.40 20.34 -2.52
CA GLU A 38 -3.51 21.52 -2.44
C GLU A 38 -3.66 22.24 -1.10
N ARG A 39 -4.89 22.45 -0.65
CA ARG A 39 -5.17 23.04 0.67
C ARG A 39 -4.64 22.18 1.81
N TYR A 40 -4.79 20.85 1.71
CA TYR A 40 -4.23 19.94 2.70
C TYR A 40 -2.71 20.06 2.77
N LEU A 41 -2.03 20.00 1.62
CA LEU A 41 -0.56 20.07 1.54
C LEU A 41 -0.01 21.43 2.00
N ALA A 42 -0.73 22.52 1.74
CA ALA A 42 -0.36 23.84 2.27
C ALA A 42 -0.48 23.91 3.80
N ARG A 43 -1.48 23.24 4.38
CA ARG A 43 -1.67 23.16 5.83
C ARG A 43 -0.77 22.15 6.50
N HIS A 44 -0.41 21.08 5.80
CA HIS A 44 0.34 19.93 6.28
C HIS A 44 1.47 19.58 5.29
N PRO A 45 2.58 20.35 5.30
CA PRO A 45 3.61 20.26 4.28
C PRO A 45 4.49 19.00 4.38
N THR A 46 4.50 18.28 5.50
CA THR A 46 5.27 17.04 5.62
C THR A 46 4.79 16.01 4.59
N ALA A 47 5.70 15.49 3.78
CA ALA A 47 5.44 14.42 2.83
C ALA A 47 5.36 13.09 3.57
N ILE A 48 4.34 12.28 3.31
CA ILE A 48 4.09 11.04 4.04
C ILE A 48 4.32 9.86 3.10
N ALA A 49 5.35 9.06 3.40
CA ALA A 49 5.63 7.80 2.72
C ALA A 49 5.32 6.63 3.65
N VAL A 50 4.62 5.61 3.15
CA VAL A 50 4.26 4.42 3.93
C VAL A 50 4.92 3.19 3.32
N LEU A 51 5.74 2.50 4.10
CA LEU A 51 6.27 1.17 3.80
C LEU A 51 5.35 0.13 4.44
N LYS A 52 4.64 -0.66 3.63
CA LYS A 52 3.62 -1.61 4.12
C LYS A 52 3.58 -2.92 3.37
N CYS A 53 2.84 -3.88 3.94
CA CYS A 53 2.57 -5.16 3.30
C CYS A 53 1.71 -5.02 2.03
N MET A 54 1.80 -6.01 1.16
CA MET A 54 0.90 -6.19 0.01
C MET A 54 -0.53 -6.56 0.40
N ASP A 55 -0.76 -6.96 1.65
CA ASP A 55 -2.07 -7.32 2.19
C ASP A 55 -3.10 -6.21 1.92
N GLY A 56 -4.22 -6.58 1.30
CA GLY A 56 -5.27 -5.67 0.86
C GLY A 56 -5.96 -4.95 2.02
N ARG A 57 -5.89 -5.49 3.25
CA ARG A 57 -6.49 -4.90 4.45
C ARG A 57 -5.73 -3.66 4.93
N ILE A 58 -4.43 -3.54 4.64
CA ILE A 58 -3.61 -2.41 5.12
C ILE A 58 -3.80 -1.19 4.23
N ASN A 59 -4.90 -0.49 4.48
CA ASN A 59 -5.32 0.66 3.70
C ASN A 59 -5.26 1.95 4.51
N ILE A 60 -4.03 2.40 4.80
CA ILE A 60 -3.78 3.58 5.63
C ILE A 60 -4.58 4.82 5.21
N PRO A 61 -4.69 5.21 3.92
CA PRO A 61 -5.50 6.37 3.56
C PRO A 61 -6.96 6.26 4.00
N VAL A 62 -7.58 5.08 3.84
CA VAL A 62 -8.96 4.84 4.32
C VAL A 62 -9.00 4.80 5.84
N ALA A 63 -8.11 4.03 6.46
CA ALA A 63 -8.06 3.86 7.91
C ALA A 63 -7.79 5.17 8.66
N THR A 64 -7.17 6.17 8.00
CA THR A 64 -6.90 7.50 8.57
C THR A 64 -7.83 8.57 8.03
N GLN A 65 -8.81 8.21 7.19
CA GLN A 65 -9.68 9.14 6.47
C GLN A 65 -8.89 10.28 5.77
N THR A 66 -7.71 9.97 5.27
CA THR A 66 -6.81 10.93 4.63
C THR A 66 -7.23 11.13 3.18
N PRO A 67 -7.26 12.38 2.66
CA PRO A 67 -7.57 12.63 1.26
C PRO A 67 -6.68 11.81 0.32
N LEU A 68 -7.26 11.39 -0.82
CA LEU A 68 -6.55 10.62 -1.83
C LEU A 68 -5.28 11.36 -2.28
N GLY A 69 -4.19 10.64 -2.54
CA GLY A 69 -2.94 11.22 -3.05
C GLY A 69 -2.04 11.94 -2.06
N ILE A 70 -2.44 12.07 -0.79
CA ILE A 70 -1.57 12.65 0.25
C ILE A 70 -0.49 11.66 0.71
N ILE A 71 -0.86 10.39 0.85
CA ILE A 71 0.04 9.33 1.30
C ILE A 71 0.66 8.65 0.08
N GLN A 72 1.99 8.55 0.06
CA GLN A 72 2.76 7.78 -0.91
C GLN A 72 2.95 6.33 -0.40
N PRO A 73 2.29 5.31 -0.97
CA PRO A 73 2.48 3.94 -0.56
C PRO A 73 3.68 3.29 -1.27
N PHE A 74 4.38 2.42 -0.53
CA PHE A 74 5.33 1.43 -0.99
C PHE A 74 4.88 0.07 -0.44
N ARG A 75 4.69 -0.92 -1.31
CA ARG A 75 4.14 -2.22 -0.93
C ARG A 75 5.10 -3.34 -1.26
N ASN A 76 5.38 -4.22 -0.31
CA ASN A 76 6.09 -5.47 -0.55
C ASN A 76 5.48 -6.60 0.28
N LEU A 77 5.76 -7.85 -0.06
CA LEU A 77 5.32 -8.99 0.76
C LEU A 77 5.79 -8.81 2.21
N GLY A 78 4.86 -8.92 3.15
CA GLY A 78 5.11 -8.74 4.58
C GLY A 78 5.49 -7.32 5.03
N GLY A 79 5.60 -6.36 4.11
CA GLY A 79 6.30 -5.11 4.40
C GLY A 79 7.80 -5.33 4.56
N ILE A 80 8.34 -6.38 3.93
CA ILE A 80 9.75 -6.70 3.94
C ILE A 80 10.45 -5.74 2.99
N PHE A 81 11.32 -4.89 3.50
CA PHE A 81 12.07 -3.94 2.69
C PHE A 81 13.54 -3.98 3.09
N ASP A 82 14.41 -3.72 2.12
CA ASP A 82 15.83 -3.54 2.36
C ASP A 82 16.33 -2.37 1.53
N LEU A 83 16.70 -1.26 2.19
CA LEU A 83 17.23 -0.06 1.53
C LEU A 83 18.58 -0.33 0.85
N GLY A 84 19.27 -1.42 1.17
CA GLY A 84 20.44 -1.89 0.44
C GLY A 84 20.11 -2.47 -0.95
N TRP A 85 18.84 -2.80 -1.23
CA TRP A 85 18.41 -3.23 -2.56
C TRP A 85 18.50 -2.05 -3.54
N PRO A 86 19.30 -2.13 -4.63
CA PRO A 86 19.57 -0.98 -5.48
C PRO A 86 18.32 -0.29 -6.01
N HIS A 87 17.31 -1.02 -6.47
CA HIS A 87 16.12 -0.37 -7.00
C HIS A 87 15.30 0.36 -5.94
N LEU A 88 15.10 -0.24 -4.75
CA LEU A 88 14.35 0.40 -3.68
C LEU A 88 15.11 1.61 -3.13
N GLY A 89 16.42 1.46 -2.88
CA GLY A 89 17.28 2.52 -2.38
C GLY A 89 17.21 3.77 -3.28
N GLU A 90 17.38 3.60 -4.59
CA GLU A 90 17.28 4.70 -5.56
C GLU A 90 15.89 5.34 -5.60
N VAL A 91 14.83 4.54 -5.53
CA VAL A 91 13.46 5.07 -5.52
C VAL A 91 13.19 5.91 -4.27
N LEU A 92 13.60 5.44 -3.10
CA LEU A 92 13.41 6.18 -1.84
C LEU A 92 14.31 7.40 -1.77
N ALA A 93 15.57 7.30 -2.19
CA ALA A 93 16.50 8.42 -2.26
C ALA A 93 15.96 9.51 -3.20
N GLY A 94 15.51 9.14 -4.40
CA GLY A 94 14.90 10.08 -5.35
C GLY A 94 13.62 10.74 -4.79
N TYR A 95 12.76 9.97 -4.10
CA TYR A 95 11.58 10.51 -3.43
C TYR A 95 11.94 11.55 -2.36
N VAL A 96 12.87 11.23 -1.46
CA VAL A 96 13.32 12.15 -0.41
C VAL A 96 13.97 13.39 -1.01
N GLN A 97 14.86 13.23 -2.00
CA GLN A 97 15.51 14.36 -2.67
C GLN A 97 14.51 15.33 -3.29
N ARG A 98 13.44 14.83 -3.94
CA ARG A 98 12.38 15.69 -4.49
C ARG A 98 11.64 16.46 -3.40
N CYS A 99 11.22 15.77 -2.34
CA CYS A 99 10.53 16.42 -1.22
C CYS A 99 11.39 17.51 -0.57
N VAL A 100 12.68 17.23 -0.36
CA VAL A 100 13.61 18.20 0.24
C VAL A 100 13.85 19.40 -0.67
N ARG A 101 13.95 19.21 -1.98
CA ARG A 101 14.05 20.34 -2.96
C ARG A 101 12.81 21.23 -2.94
N GLU A 102 11.65 20.68 -2.62
CA GLU A 102 10.40 21.42 -2.41
C GLU A 102 10.31 22.08 -1.02
N GLY A 103 11.34 21.94 -0.18
CA GLY A 103 11.36 22.47 1.19
C GLY A 103 10.54 21.66 2.19
N ARG A 104 10.15 20.43 1.83
CA ARG A 104 9.30 19.56 2.64
C ARG A 104 10.14 18.62 3.51
N ARG A 105 9.62 18.32 4.70
CA ARG A 105 10.08 17.19 5.53
C ARG A 105 9.44 15.89 5.04
N VAL A 106 10.04 14.75 5.38
CA VAL A 106 9.52 13.43 5.05
C VAL A 106 9.24 12.63 6.33
N LEU A 107 8.02 12.16 6.48
CA LEU A 107 7.63 11.15 7.46
C LEU A 107 7.54 9.80 6.76
N PHE A 108 8.42 8.87 7.13
CA PHE A 108 8.26 7.47 6.78
C PHE A 108 7.43 6.78 7.86
N VAL A 109 6.31 6.19 7.50
CA VAL A 109 5.53 5.28 8.35
C VAL A 109 5.89 3.86 7.94
N VAL A 110 6.69 3.20 8.77
CA VAL A 110 7.17 1.83 8.57
C VAL A 110 6.24 0.89 9.31
N THR A 111 5.53 0.03 8.58
CA THR A 111 4.42 -0.74 9.16
C THR A 111 4.66 -2.24 9.21
N TYR A 112 4.26 -2.84 10.33
CA TYR A 112 3.92 -4.26 10.42
C TYR A 112 2.41 -4.38 10.67
N HIS A 113 1.85 -5.57 10.49
CA HIS A 113 0.43 -5.78 10.76
C HIS A 113 0.15 -7.11 11.45
N PHE A 114 -0.95 -7.13 12.21
CA PHE A 114 -1.39 -8.27 13.00
C PHE A 114 -2.92 -8.23 13.16
N SER A 115 -3.52 -9.32 13.65
CA SER A 115 -4.92 -9.32 14.08
C SER A 115 -4.99 -9.71 15.54
N ARG A 116 -5.74 -8.95 16.35
CA ARG A 116 -5.91 -9.26 17.78
C ARG A 116 -6.79 -10.48 18.01
N GLY A 117 -7.83 -10.65 17.20
CA GLY A 117 -8.82 -11.72 17.37
C GLY A 117 -8.34 -13.11 16.92
N ASP A 118 -7.35 -13.21 16.04
CA ASP A 118 -6.69 -14.49 15.69
C ASP A 118 -5.30 -14.23 15.11
N ALA A 119 -4.26 -14.77 15.76
CA ALA A 119 -2.88 -14.64 15.30
C ALA A 119 -2.70 -15.18 13.86
N ARG A 120 -3.44 -16.23 13.46
CA ARG A 120 -3.38 -16.82 12.11
C ARG A 120 -3.89 -15.89 11.01
N ARG A 121 -4.59 -14.80 11.36
CA ARG A 121 -4.99 -13.73 10.43
C ARG A 121 -3.95 -12.63 10.32
N GLY A 122 -2.84 -12.72 11.06
CA GLY A 122 -1.70 -11.80 10.98
C GLY A 122 -0.88 -11.99 9.70
N CYS A 123 0.28 -11.32 9.63
CA CYS A 123 1.09 -11.26 8.42
C CYS A 123 1.62 -12.63 7.95
N ALA A 124 1.07 -13.14 6.84
CA ALA A 124 1.56 -14.36 6.19
C ALA A 124 3.01 -14.25 5.67
N GLY A 125 3.48 -13.03 5.37
CA GLY A 125 4.87 -12.77 4.97
C GLY A 125 5.90 -13.11 6.06
N PHE A 126 5.48 -13.08 7.33
CA PHE A 126 6.27 -13.47 8.50
C PHE A 126 5.75 -14.76 9.16
N GLY A 127 4.95 -15.57 8.45
CA GLY A 127 4.40 -16.80 9.02
C GLY A 127 3.50 -16.57 10.24
N HIS A 128 2.82 -15.42 10.29
CA HIS A 128 1.98 -14.96 11.40
C HIS A 128 2.73 -14.59 12.69
N ASP A 129 4.07 -14.51 12.63
CA ASP A 129 4.90 -14.02 13.72
C ASP A 129 4.90 -12.48 13.75
N THR A 130 4.14 -11.92 14.70
CA THR A 130 4.01 -10.47 14.88
C THR A 130 5.30 -9.84 15.40
N GLU A 131 6.05 -10.54 16.25
CA GLU A 131 7.30 -10.03 16.81
C GLU A 131 8.41 -10.03 15.76
N ALA A 132 8.49 -11.06 14.91
CA ALA A 132 9.41 -11.05 13.77
C ALA A 132 9.10 -9.91 12.79
N ALA A 133 7.82 -9.65 12.51
CA ALA A 133 7.40 -8.54 11.66
C ALA A 133 7.77 -7.18 12.28
N LYS A 134 7.50 -6.99 13.58
CA LYS A 134 7.89 -5.78 14.33
C LYS A 134 9.41 -5.60 14.33
N ALA A 135 10.17 -6.64 14.64
CA ALA A 135 11.63 -6.61 14.62
C ALA A 135 12.18 -6.22 13.24
N HIS A 136 11.52 -6.63 12.15
CA HIS A 136 11.91 -6.21 10.81
C HIS A 136 11.65 -4.72 10.57
N THR A 137 10.52 -4.17 11.03
CA THR A 137 10.25 -2.72 10.89
C THR A 137 11.27 -1.85 11.63
N LEU A 138 11.76 -2.32 12.79
CA LEU A 138 12.85 -1.65 13.51
C LEU A 138 14.17 -1.65 12.72
N ARG A 139 14.46 -2.74 11.99
CA ARG A 139 15.63 -2.77 11.08
C ARG A 139 15.48 -1.78 9.93
N ILE A 140 14.29 -1.67 9.33
CA ILE A 140 14.02 -0.67 8.29
C ILE A 140 14.19 0.75 8.83
N LYS A 141 13.68 1.05 10.05
CA LYS A 141 13.92 2.35 10.72
C LYS A 141 15.43 2.64 10.82
N ALA A 142 16.23 1.67 11.27
CA ALA A 142 17.68 1.82 11.37
C ALA A 142 18.35 2.06 9.99
N GLN A 143 17.86 1.40 8.93
CA GLN A 143 18.36 1.65 7.57
C GLN A 143 18.02 3.07 7.07
N ILE A 144 16.78 3.54 7.29
CA ILE A 144 16.38 4.91 6.94
C ILE A 144 17.25 5.92 7.67
N GLU A 145 17.51 5.70 8.96
CA GLU A 145 18.41 6.52 9.78
C GLU A 145 19.87 6.51 9.29
N SER A 146 20.37 5.37 8.81
CA SER A 146 21.71 5.25 8.24
C SER A 146 21.85 6.05 6.94
N VAL A 147 20.81 6.06 6.10
CA VAL A 147 20.83 6.72 4.79
C VAL A 147 20.51 8.22 4.89
N PHE A 148 19.53 8.60 5.70
CA PHE A 148 18.98 9.96 5.73
C PHE A 148 19.29 10.74 7.01
N GLY A 149 20.05 10.15 7.94
CA GLY A 149 20.54 10.78 9.15
C GLY A 149 19.67 10.53 10.39
N ARG A 150 20.29 10.66 11.56
CA ARG A 150 19.72 10.35 12.89
C ARG A 150 19.28 11.57 13.69
N ALA A 151 19.44 12.76 13.12
CA ALA A 151 18.98 14.00 13.74
C ALA A 151 17.47 14.24 13.54
N HIS A 152 16.83 13.45 12.68
CA HIS A 152 15.40 13.43 12.34
C HIS A 152 14.75 14.77 11.93
N SER A 153 15.55 15.81 11.68
CA SER A 153 15.09 17.15 11.32
C SER A 153 14.41 17.22 9.96
N THR A 154 14.87 16.38 9.02
CA THR A 154 14.40 16.33 7.63
C THR A 154 13.59 15.08 7.33
N VAL A 155 14.07 13.91 7.79
CA VAL A 155 13.44 12.61 7.58
C VAL A 155 13.18 11.95 8.93
N TYR A 156 11.94 11.56 9.19
CA TYR A 156 11.54 10.87 10.42
C TYR A 156 11.01 9.47 10.11
N PRO A 157 11.68 8.38 10.53
CA PRO A 157 11.17 7.02 10.45
C PRO A 157 10.33 6.63 11.67
N LEU A 158 9.01 6.69 11.51
CA LEU A 158 8.03 6.25 12.50
C LEU A 158 7.71 4.77 12.32
N VAL A 159 7.83 3.97 13.38
CA VAL A 159 7.36 2.59 13.39
C VAL A 159 5.91 2.55 13.85
N CYS A 160 5.07 1.90 13.06
CA CYS A 160 3.65 1.72 13.37
C CYS A 160 3.22 0.25 13.25
N GLY A 161 2.48 -0.25 14.23
CA GLY A 161 1.65 -1.43 14.06
C GLY A 161 0.33 -1.06 13.38
N PHE A 162 -0.18 -1.95 12.53
CA PHE A 162 -1.52 -1.87 11.98
C PHE A 162 -2.32 -3.10 12.41
N GLU A 163 -3.30 -2.90 13.28
CA GLU A 163 -4.18 -3.96 13.74
C GLU A 163 -5.37 -4.09 12.78
N THR A 164 -5.51 -5.26 12.15
CA THR A 164 -6.39 -5.44 10.99
C THR A 164 -7.85 -5.72 11.33
N ASP A 165 -8.20 -6.02 12.58
CA ASP A 165 -9.59 -6.26 12.96
C ASP A 165 -10.38 -4.95 13.08
N GLU A 166 -9.74 -3.92 13.63
CA GLU A 166 -10.36 -2.60 13.81
C GLU A 166 -9.74 -1.50 12.94
N ASP A 167 -8.82 -1.87 12.03
CA ASP A 167 -8.00 -0.95 11.23
C ASP A 167 -7.24 0.08 12.09
N ALA A 168 -6.80 -0.33 13.29
CA ALA A 168 -6.23 0.56 14.30
C ALA A 168 -4.72 0.71 14.18
N LEU A 169 -4.23 1.95 14.29
CA LEU A 169 -2.80 2.25 14.35
C LEU A 169 -2.24 2.12 15.78
N LEU A 170 -1.05 1.53 15.88
CA LEU A 170 -0.23 1.51 17.09
C LEU A 170 1.05 2.30 16.80
N VAL A 171 1.26 3.43 17.46
CA VAL A 171 2.46 4.26 17.27
C VAL A 171 3.51 3.85 18.30
N HIS A 172 4.74 3.57 17.87
CA HIS A 172 5.83 3.14 18.74
C HIS A 172 6.76 4.31 19.04
N GLY A 173 7.07 4.52 20.32
CA GLY A 173 8.17 5.38 20.77
C GLY A 173 9.48 4.60 20.91
N ASP A 174 10.59 5.33 21.02
CA ASP A 174 11.93 4.71 21.12
C ASP A 174 12.15 3.97 22.46
N GLY A 175 11.41 4.33 23.51
CA GLY A 175 11.48 3.69 24.84
C GLY A 175 10.72 2.36 24.97
N GLY A 176 10.15 1.84 23.89
CA GLY A 176 9.27 0.66 23.91
C GLY A 176 7.81 0.97 24.30
N ASP A 177 7.54 2.21 24.71
CA ASP A 177 6.19 2.73 24.91
C ASP A 177 5.41 2.73 23.59
N THR A 178 4.10 2.56 23.69
CA THR A 178 3.20 2.56 22.52
C THR A 178 1.95 3.38 22.78
N LEU A 179 1.49 4.06 21.74
CA LEU A 179 0.18 4.70 21.69
C LEU A 179 -0.72 3.84 20.80
N ASP A 180 -1.58 3.06 21.44
CA ASP A 180 -2.58 2.22 20.78
C ASP A 180 -3.88 3.02 20.57
N LEU A 181 -4.22 3.33 19.32
CA LEU A 181 -5.43 4.10 19.03
C LEU A 181 -6.71 3.30 19.25
N ALA A 182 -6.68 1.97 19.26
CA ALA A 182 -7.86 1.17 19.61
C ALA A 182 -8.27 1.35 21.08
N ALA A 183 -7.34 1.76 21.94
CA ALA A 183 -7.60 2.00 23.36
C ALA A 183 -8.21 3.40 23.65
N LEU A 184 -8.40 4.22 22.61
CA LEU A 184 -8.89 5.59 22.73
C LEU A 184 -10.25 5.75 22.01
N ALA A 185 -11.02 6.74 22.44
CA ALA A 185 -12.25 7.16 21.77
C ALA A 185 -12.01 8.39 20.88
N PRO A 186 -12.92 8.71 19.93
CA PRO A 186 -12.85 9.94 19.15
C PRO A 186 -12.78 11.22 20.02
N ALA A 187 -13.40 11.19 21.20
CA ALA A 187 -13.36 12.30 22.16
C ALA A 187 -11.96 12.55 22.77
N ASP A 188 -11.06 11.56 22.71
CA ASP A 188 -9.68 11.70 23.21
C ASP A 188 -8.74 12.41 22.24
N ALA A 189 -9.23 12.84 21.07
CA ALA A 189 -8.43 13.46 20.01
C ALA A 189 -7.62 14.67 20.51
N ASP A 190 -8.20 15.49 21.39
CA ASP A 190 -7.53 16.67 21.97
C ASP A 190 -6.34 16.30 22.87
N SER A 191 -6.25 15.06 23.33
CA SER A 191 -5.14 14.56 24.13
C SER A 191 -3.95 14.07 23.29
N LEU A 192 -4.14 13.83 21.99
CA LEU A 192 -3.12 13.28 21.08
C LEU A 192 -1.84 14.13 21.00
N PRO A 193 -1.88 15.48 20.94
CA PRO A 193 -0.65 16.28 20.87
C PRO A 193 0.27 16.03 22.06
N ARG A 194 -0.29 16.01 23.28
CA ARG A 194 0.45 15.75 24.51
C ARG A 194 1.00 14.32 24.55
N ARG A 195 0.20 13.33 24.14
CA ARG A 195 0.62 11.92 24.10
C ARG A 195 1.76 11.69 23.11
N LEU A 196 1.66 12.27 21.91
CA LEU A 196 2.72 12.20 20.90
C LEU A 196 3.99 12.94 21.34
N GLY A 197 3.86 14.10 21.96
CA GLY A 197 5.00 14.86 22.47
C GLY A 197 5.80 14.07 23.52
N ALA A 198 5.11 13.32 24.37
CA ALA A 198 5.76 12.44 25.35
C ALA A 198 6.33 11.17 24.73
N LEU A 199 5.61 10.55 23.78
CA LEU A 199 6.03 9.30 23.12
C LEU A 199 7.23 9.49 22.17
N LEU A 200 7.26 10.61 21.46
CA LEU A 200 8.20 10.92 20.38
C LEU A 200 8.80 12.32 20.62
N PRO A 201 9.63 12.48 21.67
CA PRO A 201 10.19 13.78 22.03
C PRO A 201 11.18 14.32 20.97
N ASP A 202 11.81 13.43 20.21
CA ASP A 202 12.74 13.71 19.13
C ASP A 202 12.06 14.10 17.81
N MET A 203 10.75 13.83 17.66
CA MET A 203 9.99 14.18 16.47
C MET A 203 9.82 15.69 16.38
N PRO A 204 10.24 16.33 15.26
CA PRO A 204 10.02 17.75 15.06
C PRO A 204 8.55 18.12 15.19
N GLU A 205 8.26 19.25 15.85
CA GLU A 205 6.90 19.74 16.13
C GLU A 205 6.03 19.73 14.87
N ARG A 206 6.55 20.27 13.75
CA ARG A 206 5.87 20.27 12.46
C ARG A 206 5.46 18.86 11.96
N ILE A 207 6.32 17.86 12.17
CA ILE A 207 6.02 16.48 11.76
C ILE A 207 4.94 15.89 12.69
N ARG A 208 5.00 16.17 14.00
CA ARG A 208 3.92 15.79 14.94
C ARG A 208 2.60 16.42 14.53
N ASP A 209 2.59 17.72 14.23
CA ASP A 209 1.39 18.45 13.81
C ASP A 209 0.78 17.87 12.53
N ASP A 210 1.62 17.40 11.60
CA ASP A 210 1.18 16.78 10.34
C ASP A 210 0.74 15.32 10.50
N LEU A 211 1.17 14.66 11.57
CA LEU A 211 0.72 13.33 11.95
C LEU A 211 -0.65 13.36 12.65
N LEU A 212 -0.97 14.42 13.40
CA LEU A 212 -2.21 14.53 14.18
C LEU A 212 -3.49 14.30 13.36
N PRO A 213 -3.68 14.89 12.15
CA PRO A 213 -4.86 14.63 11.33
C PRO A 213 -5.06 13.16 10.99
N LEU A 214 -3.97 12.41 10.76
CA LEU A 214 -4.02 10.99 10.44
C LEU A 214 -4.50 10.18 11.65
N LEU A 215 -3.97 10.47 12.84
CA LEU A 215 -4.36 9.76 14.06
C LEU A 215 -5.80 10.09 14.46
N ALA A 216 -6.20 11.36 14.37
CA ALA A 216 -7.58 11.76 14.64
C ALA A 216 -8.56 11.12 13.64
N GLY A 217 -8.17 11.00 12.37
CA GLY A 217 -8.95 10.25 11.38
C GLY A 217 -9.03 8.77 11.67
N ASN A 218 -7.96 8.17 12.21
CA ASN A 218 -7.99 6.78 12.63
C ASN A 218 -8.90 6.51 13.82
N LEU A 219 -8.95 7.41 14.81
CA LEU A 219 -9.93 7.30 15.91
C LEU A 219 -11.38 7.30 15.41
N ARG A 220 -11.71 8.17 14.44
CA ARG A 220 -13.05 8.20 13.84
C ARG A 220 -13.34 6.91 13.04
N HIS A 221 -12.38 6.45 12.25
CA HIS A 221 -12.51 5.21 11.48
C HIS A 221 -12.72 3.99 12.37
N ILE A 222 -11.97 3.86 13.47
CA ILE A 222 -12.13 2.77 14.45
C ILE A 222 -13.56 2.76 15.02
N ASP A 223 -14.08 3.94 15.40
CA ASP A 223 -15.46 4.06 15.89
C ASP A 223 -16.50 3.68 14.81
N GLU A 224 -16.27 4.06 13.55
CA GLU A 224 -17.10 3.65 12.40
C GLU A 224 -17.07 2.12 12.18
N VAL A 225 -15.88 1.50 12.24
CA VAL A 225 -15.72 0.03 12.09
C VAL A 225 -16.47 -0.72 13.20
N ARG A 226 -16.34 -0.25 14.46
CA ARG A 226 -17.06 -0.84 15.61
C ARG A 226 -18.58 -0.73 15.47
N ARG A 227 -19.09 0.43 15.01
CA ARG A 227 -20.54 0.66 14.82
C ARG A 227 -21.13 -0.14 13.69
N THR A 228 -20.38 -0.31 12.61
CA THR A 228 -20.85 -1.06 11.43
C THR A 228 -20.87 -2.56 11.67
N GLN A 229 -20.37 -3.04 12.82
CA GLN A 229 -20.20 -4.47 13.13
C GLN A 229 -19.67 -5.22 11.92
N ARG A 230 -18.68 -4.62 11.25
CA ARG A 230 -18.05 -5.27 10.11
C ARG A 230 -17.57 -6.61 10.63
N GLU A 231 -18.20 -7.70 10.19
CA GLU A 231 -17.56 -9.01 10.29
C GLU A 231 -16.20 -8.76 9.68
N ALA A 232 -15.14 -8.90 10.49
CA ALA A 232 -13.79 -8.87 9.96
C ALA A 232 -13.87 -9.75 8.72
N GLU A 233 -13.60 -9.21 7.53
CA GLU A 233 -13.72 -9.99 6.31
C GLU A 233 -12.59 -11.02 6.38
N ILE A 234 -12.88 -12.11 7.11
CA ILE A 234 -11.94 -13.10 7.65
C ILE A 234 -11.38 -13.92 6.50
N GLU A 235 -12.13 -14.01 5.40
CA GLU A 235 -11.77 -14.77 4.23
C GLU A 235 -11.16 -13.89 3.14
N HIS A 236 -9.89 -14.14 2.87
CA HIS A 236 -9.19 -13.73 1.66
C HIS A 236 -9.97 -14.17 0.41
N ARG A 237 -10.32 -13.23 -0.47
CA ARG A 237 -11.07 -13.44 -1.74
C ARG A 237 -10.41 -12.75 -2.93
N GLU A 238 -9.11 -12.50 -2.83
CA GLU A 238 -8.32 -11.90 -3.88
C GLU A 238 -8.38 -12.78 -5.13
N TRP A 239 -8.62 -12.14 -6.27
CA TRP A 239 -8.73 -12.79 -7.59
C TRP A 239 -7.82 -12.13 -8.63
N MET A 240 -6.97 -11.18 -8.21
CA MET A 240 -5.99 -10.54 -9.07
C MET A 240 -4.63 -10.41 -8.39
N ILE A 241 -3.58 -10.53 -9.20
CA ILE A 241 -2.20 -10.20 -8.85
C ILE A 241 -1.87 -8.91 -9.58
N CYS A 242 -1.49 -7.87 -8.83
CA CYS A 242 -1.09 -6.58 -9.36
C CYS A 242 0.42 -6.42 -9.15
N ILE A 243 1.19 -6.34 -10.23
CA ILE A 243 2.66 -6.22 -10.17
C ILE A 243 3.09 -4.81 -10.59
N GLY A 244 3.99 -4.19 -9.82
CA GLY A 244 4.48 -2.84 -10.08
C GLY A 244 3.91 -1.80 -9.11
N ARG A 245 3.41 -0.67 -9.63
CA ARG A 245 2.88 0.44 -8.82
C ARG A 245 1.67 1.11 -9.50
N GLY A 246 1.04 2.03 -8.77
CA GLY A 246 -0.05 2.85 -9.30
C GLY A 246 -1.45 2.25 -9.11
N PHE A 247 -1.61 1.46 -8.06
CA PHE A 247 -2.84 0.72 -7.75
C PHE A 247 -3.69 1.42 -6.67
N ASP A 248 -3.64 2.75 -6.57
CA ASP A 248 -4.33 3.50 -5.51
C ASP A 248 -5.87 3.39 -5.59
N PHE A 249 -6.39 3.04 -6.77
CA PHE A 249 -7.80 2.75 -7.02
C PHE A 249 -8.26 1.41 -6.41
N LEU A 250 -7.34 0.53 -6.01
CA LEU A 250 -7.59 -0.77 -5.38
C LEU A 250 -7.64 -0.70 -3.84
N HIS A 251 -8.10 0.42 -3.28
CA HIS A 251 -8.28 0.64 -1.84
C HIS A 251 -9.47 -0.15 -1.24
N MET A 252 -9.78 -1.34 -1.75
CA MET A 252 -10.77 -2.23 -1.18
C MET A 252 -10.11 -3.56 -0.79
N PRO A 253 -10.38 -4.06 0.42
CA PRO A 253 -9.83 -5.32 0.88
C PRO A 253 -10.33 -6.49 0.02
N ASN A 254 -9.60 -7.60 0.08
CA ASN A 254 -9.98 -8.88 -0.53
C ASN A 254 -10.15 -8.87 -2.06
N LEU A 255 -9.61 -7.88 -2.79
CA LEU A 255 -9.63 -7.87 -4.26
C LEU A 255 -8.33 -8.34 -4.89
N ALA A 256 -7.22 -7.78 -4.40
CA ALA A 256 -5.93 -7.81 -5.10
C ALA A 256 -4.76 -8.05 -4.17
N LEU A 257 -3.80 -8.84 -4.65
CA LEU A 257 -2.47 -8.98 -4.07
C LEU A 257 -1.54 -8.02 -4.83
N ILE A 258 -1.08 -6.95 -4.18
CA ILE A 258 -0.28 -5.89 -4.84
C ILE A 258 1.21 -6.07 -4.53
N VAL A 259 1.95 -6.64 -5.48
CA VAL A 259 3.38 -6.90 -5.38
C VAL A 259 4.17 -5.73 -5.97
N GLY A 260 4.91 -5.02 -5.13
CA GLY A 260 5.86 -3.99 -5.57
C GLY A 260 7.20 -4.60 -6.00
N PRO A 261 7.94 -3.97 -6.93
CA PRO A 261 9.21 -4.48 -7.45
C PRO A 261 10.39 -4.16 -6.50
N TYR A 262 10.19 -4.34 -5.19
CA TYR A 262 11.13 -3.89 -4.15
C TYR A 262 11.89 -5.05 -3.49
N SER A 263 11.65 -6.29 -3.92
CA SER A 263 12.39 -7.46 -3.48
C SER A 263 13.50 -7.79 -4.48
N PRO A 264 14.71 -8.16 -4.02
CA PRO A 264 15.71 -8.80 -4.88
C PRO A 264 15.18 -10.14 -5.46
N GLU A 265 14.37 -10.85 -4.69
CA GLU A 265 13.77 -12.13 -5.04
C GLU A 265 12.32 -11.95 -5.46
N LEU A 266 12.06 -11.18 -6.53
CA LEU A 266 10.69 -10.86 -6.97
C LEU A 266 9.85 -12.11 -7.31
N ALA A 267 10.49 -13.22 -7.66
CA ALA A 267 9.82 -14.49 -7.96
C ALA A 267 9.05 -15.05 -6.75
N GLU A 268 9.58 -14.94 -5.52
CA GLU A 268 8.94 -15.51 -4.34
C GLU A 268 7.59 -14.82 -4.02
N PRO A 269 7.49 -13.48 -3.94
CA PRO A 269 6.21 -12.80 -3.76
C PRO A 269 5.19 -13.14 -4.86
N VAL A 270 5.62 -13.26 -6.12
CA VAL A 270 4.75 -13.64 -7.23
C VAL A 270 4.22 -15.06 -7.05
N ALA A 271 5.10 -16.02 -6.75
CA ALA A 271 4.72 -17.41 -6.52
C ALA A 271 3.77 -17.55 -5.32
N ARG A 272 4.03 -16.82 -4.22
CA ARG A 272 3.17 -16.81 -3.04
C ARG A 272 1.80 -16.21 -3.35
N ALA A 273 1.76 -15.12 -4.13
CA ALA A 273 0.50 -14.52 -4.56
C ALA A 273 -0.32 -15.49 -5.40
N ALA A 274 0.31 -16.20 -6.34
CA ALA A 274 -0.34 -17.24 -7.14
C ALA A 274 -0.90 -18.40 -6.28
N GLY A 275 -0.14 -18.86 -5.28
CA GLY A 275 -0.62 -19.87 -4.34
C GLY A 275 -1.84 -19.43 -3.54
N ILE A 276 -1.95 -18.14 -3.19
CA ILE A 276 -3.15 -17.58 -2.53
C ILE A 276 -4.35 -17.64 -3.49
N ILE A 277 -4.18 -17.25 -4.76
CA ILE A 277 -5.24 -17.35 -5.78
C ILE A 277 -5.72 -18.80 -5.94
N GLU A 278 -4.80 -19.75 -6.11
CA GLU A 278 -5.14 -21.18 -6.25
C GLU A 278 -5.88 -21.70 -5.01
N ALA A 279 -5.42 -21.34 -3.81
CA ALA A 279 -6.10 -21.71 -2.57
C ALA A 279 -7.50 -21.07 -2.44
N ASN A 280 -7.70 -19.86 -2.96
CA ASN A 280 -9.02 -19.22 -3.00
C ASN A 280 -9.96 -19.96 -3.97
N MET A 281 -9.50 -20.33 -5.16
CA MET A 281 -10.29 -21.11 -6.14
C MET A 281 -10.67 -22.49 -5.59
N ARG A 282 -9.69 -23.23 -5.04
CA ARG A 282 -9.91 -24.56 -4.48
C ARG A 282 -10.88 -24.58 -3.31
N ALA A 283 -10.90 -23.51 -2.51
CA ALA A 283 -11.84 -23.35 -1.40
C ALA A 283 -13.22 -22.84 -1.85
N GLY A 284 -13.45 -22.57 -3.14
CA GLY A 284 -14.69 -21.99 -3.64
C GLY A 284 -14.92 -20.53 -3.23
N ARG A 285 -13.88 -19.84 -2.73
CA ARG A 285 -13.94 -18.44 -2.28
C ARG A 285 -14.01 -17.46 -3.47
N ILE A 286 -13.48 -17.87 -4.61
CA ILE A 286 -13.64 -17.21 -5.91
C ILE A 286 -13.97 -18.27 -6.97
N PRO A 287 -14.66 -17.92 -8.07
CA PRO A 287 -14.96 -18.87 -9.15
C PRO A 287 -13.69 -19.42 -9.80
N ASP A 288 -13.76 -20.66 -10.29
CA ASP A 288 -12.65 -21.36 -10.97
C ASP A 288 -12.59 -21.07 -12.48
N ASP A 289 -12.89 -19.84 -12.87
CA ASP A 289 -13.00 -19.34 -14.24
C ASP A 289 -11.84 -18.42 -14.66
N GLY A 290 -10.90 -18.16 -13.73
CA GLY A 290 -9.69 -17.40 -14.00
C GLY A 290 -9.37 -16.31 -12.98
N PHE A 291 -8.20 -15.71 -13.19
CA PHE A 291 -7.68 -14.61 -12.38
C PHE A 291 -6.95 -13.61 -13.28
N LEU A 292 -6.79 -12.38 -12.79
CA LEU A 292 -6.09 -11.32 -13.50
C LEU A 292 -4.65 -11.17 -13.01
N LEU A 293 -3.68 -11.16 -13.94
CA LEU A 293 -2.35 -10.59 -13.72
C LEU A 293 -2.32 -9.21 -14.38
N LEU A 294 -2.26 -8.15 -13.58
CA LEU A 294 -2.18 -6.77 -14.04
C LEU A 294 -0.82 -6.17 -13.70
N ALA A 295 -0.02 -5.84 -14.72
CA ALA A 295 1.22 -5.09 -14.53
C ALA A 295 1.00 -3.60 -14.81
N SER A 296 1.46 -2.74 -13.90
CA SER A 296 1.39 -1.29 -14.07
C SER A 296 2.63 -0.59 -13.51
N VAL A 297 3.14 0.39 -14.25
CA VAL A 297 4.20 1.28 -13.79
C VAL A 297 3.78 2.73 -14.05
N PRO A 298 3.89 3.62 -13.04
CA PRO A 298 3.54 5.00 -13.22
C PRO A 298 4.67 5.80 -13.86
N TYR A 299 4.28 6.85 -14.59
CA TYR A 299 5.14 7.90 -15.13
C TYR A 299 4.67 9.28 -14.63
N GLU A 300 5.59 10.22 -14.49
CA GLU A 300 5.32 11.62 -14.13
C GLU A 300 5.42 12.55 -15.35
N GLU A 301 6.25 12.18 -16.32
CA GLU A 301 6.50 12.97 -17.54
C GLU A 301 6.21 12.16 -18.80
N ILE A 302 5.67 12.83 -19.82
CA ILE A 302 5.54 12.26 -21.16
C ILE A 302 6.92 12.07 -21.82
N GLY A 303 6.98 11.31 -22.91
CA GLY A 303 8.23 11.01 -23.60
C GLY A 303 9.00 9.87 -22.93
N MET A 304 10.24 10.13 -22.50
CA MET A 304 11.16 9.09 -22.00
C MET A 304 10.62 8.34 -20.78
N ASP A 305 10.02 9.05 -19.81
CA ASP A 305 9.55 8.40 -18.58
C ASP A 305 8.34 7.49 -18.86
N ARG A 306 7.37 7.93 -19.66
CA ARG A 306 6.28 7.08 -20.15
C ARG A 306 6.81 5.86 -20.93
N ALA A 307 7.72 6.05 -21.89
CA ALA A 307 8.28 4.93 -22.66
C ALA A 307 8.98 3.89 -21.74
N ARG A 308 9.71 4.37 -20.72
CA ARG A 308 10.31 3.51 -19.70
C ARG A 308 9.27 2.79 -18.86
N ALA A 309 8.16 3.45 -18.50
CA ALA A 309 7.07 2.83 -17.77
C ALA A 309 6.40 1.71 -18.59
N GLU A 310 6.24 1.88 -19.90
CA GLU A 310 5.70 0.85 -20.80
C GLU A 310 6.61 -0.38 -20.83
N LEU A 311 7.92 -0.19 -21.05
CA LEU A 311 8.91 -1.28 -21.04
C LEU A 311 8.90 -2.06 -19.73
N LYS A 312 8.90 -1.35 -18.59
CA LYS A 312 8.86 -1.98 -17.28
C LYS A 312 7.56 -2.74 -17.04
N SER A 313 6.43 -2.21 -17.49
CA SER A 313 5.12 -2.87 -17.31
C SER A 313 5.05 -4.18 -18.09
N ARG A 314 5.55 -4.19 -19.34
CA ARG A 314 5.68 -5.42 -20.15
C ARG A 314 6.61 -6.43 -19.48
N PHE A 315 7.82 -6.00 -19.10
CA PHE A 315 8.79 -6.85 -18.42
C PHE A 315 8.22 -7.50 -17.16
N LEU A 316 7.54 -6.72 -16.30
CA LEU A 316 6.94 -7.23 -15.06
C LEU A 316 5.81 -8.23 -15.33
N ALA A 317 5.00 -8.01 -16.37
CA ALA A 317 3.97 -8.96 -16.79
C ALA A 317 4.59 -10.28 -17.25
N ASP A 318 5.55 -10.22 -18.17
CA ASP A 318 6.20 -11.41 -18.75
C ASP A 318 6.96 -12.21 -17.69
N PHE A 319 7.73 -11.52 -16.86
CA PHE A 319 8.45 -12.13 -15.73
C PHE A 319 7.49 -12.84 -14.79
N SER A 320 6.43 -12.15 -14.35
CA SER A 320 5.48 -12.72 -13.38
C SER A 320 4.70 -13.88 -13.97
N ALA A 321 4.27 -13.76 -15.23
CA ALA A 321 3.61 -14.84 -15.95
C ALA A 321 4.51 -16.08 -16.07
N GLY A 322 5.80 -15.88 -16.37
CA GLY A 322 6.80 -16.95 -16.43
C GLY A 322 7.00 -17.66 -15.10
N VAL A 323 7.11 -16.91 -13.99
CA VAL A 323 7.19 -17.48 -12.63
C VAL A 323 5.97 -18.35 -12.32
N ILE A 324 4.77 -17.87 -12.64
CA ILE A 324 3.52 -18.60 -12.39
C ILE A 324 3.44 -19.84 -13.28
N ALA A 325 3.80 -19.74 -14.55
CA ALA A 325 3.79 -20.88 -15.48
C ALA A 325 4.76 -21.99 -15.05
N ALA A 326 5.93 -21.63 -14.51
CA ALA A 326 6.91 -22.59 -14.02
C ALA A 326 6.46 -23.29 -12.72
N GLY A 327 5.87 -22.54 -11.78
CA GLY A 327 5.47 -23.08 -10.48
C GLY A 327 4.08 -23.76 -10.46
N GLN A 328 3.11 -23.22 -11.21
CA GLN A 328 1.70 -23.61 -11.19
C GLN A 328 1.10 -23.64 -12.62
N PRO A 329 1.49 -24.60 -13.47
CA PRO A 329 1.09 -24.61 -14.89
C PRO A 329 -0.43 -24.66 -15.12
N ALA A 330 -1.17 -25.34 -14.23
CA ALA A 330 -2.63 -25.43 -14.34
C ALA A 330 -3.31 -24.08 -14.05
N LEU A 331 -2.85 -23.36 -13.03
CA LEU A 331 -3.33 -22.01 -12.73
C LEU A 331 -2.97 -21.05 -13.87
N ALA A 332 -1.76 -21.13 -14.42
CA ALA A 332 -1.29 -20.27 -15.50
C ALA A 332 -2.21 -20.31 -16.74
N ARG A 333 -2.83 -21.45 -17.05
CA ARG A 333 -3.79 -21.57 -18.17
C ARG A 333 -5.07 -20.76 -17.97
N LYS A 334 -5.38 -20.39 -16.73
CA LYS A 334 -6.56 -19.60 -16.34
C LYS A 334 -6.21 -18.11 -16.13
N MET A 335 -4.96 -17.73 -16.41
CA MET A 335 -4.45 -16.37 -16.18
C MET A 335 -4.84 -15.44 -17.33
N HIS A 336 -5.45 -14.31 -17.00
CA HIS A 336 -5.67 -13.20 -17.92
C HIS A 336 -4.61 -12.14 -17.67
N VAL A 337 -3.74 -11.89 -18.64
CA VAL A 337 -2.68 -10.88 -18.51
C VAL A 337 -3.15 -9.54 -19.07
N ARG A 338 -2.92 -8.46 -18.32
CA ARG A 338 -3.08 -7.08 -18.77
C ARG A 338 -1.85 -6.26 -18.37
N THR A 339 -1.47 -5.38 -19.27
CA THR A 339 -0.37 -4.43 -19.08
C THR A 339 -0.94 -3.02 -19.17
N ALA A 340 -0.47 -2.13 -18.29
CA ALA A 340 -0.90 -0.75 -18.26
C ALA A 340 0.24 0.19 -17.82
N VAL A 341 0.07 1.48 -18.07
CA VAL A 341 0.85 2.54 -17.43
C VAL A 341 -0.09 3.47 -16.67
N LEU A 342 0.42 4.13 -15.64
CA LEU A 342 -0.36 5.10 -14.86
C LEU A 342 0.23 6.50 -15.00
N ASP A 343 -0.55 7.47 -15.46
CA ASP A 343 -0.18 8.88 -15.31
C ASP A 343 -0.24 9.24 -13.81
N TRP A 344 0.89 9.57 -13.21
CA TRP A 344 0.96 9.93 -11.81
C TRP A 344 0.14 11.19 -11.52
N ARG A 345 0.07 12.19 -12.41
CA ARG A 345 -0.59 13.46 -12.11
C ARG A 345 -2.11 13.35 -12.09
N SER A 346 -2.67 12.51 -12.96
CA SER A 346 -4.12 12.32 -13.10
C SER A 346 -4.64 11.01 -12.51
N ARG A 347 -3.73 10.10 -12.09
CA ARG A 347 -4.04 8.71 -11.71
C ARG A 347 -4.77 7.95 -12.81
N ARG A 348 -4.60 8.35 -14.07
CA ARG A 348 -5.22 7.71 -15.22
C ARG A 348 -4.47 6.43 -15.56
N LEU A 349 -5.16 5.30 -15.52
CA LEU A 349 -4.64 4.01 -15.93
C LEU A 349 -4.91 3.81 -17.42
N GLU A 350 -3.85 3.61 -18.21
CA GLU A 350 -3.91 3.38 -19.65
C GLU A 350 -3.44 1.95 -19.95
N GLN A 351 -4.31 1.13 -20.53
CA GLN A 351 -3.88 -0.19 -21.01
C GLN A 351 -2.92 -0.02 -22.19
N ILE A 352 -1.83 -0.77 -22.16
CA ILE A 352 -0.91 -0.89 -23.29
C ILE A 352 -1.18 -2.23 -23.96
N GLY A 353 -1.55 -2.19 -25.24
CA GLY A 353 -1.84 -3.40 -26.02
C GLY A 353 -0.58 -4.24 -26.26
N ALA A 354 -0.77 -5.47 -26.77
CA ALA A 354 0.35 -6.33 -27.15
C ALA A 354 1.22 -5.72 -28.27
N ASP A 355 0.69 -4.82 -29.10
CA ASP A 355 1.36 -4.38 -30.31
C ASP A 355 1.98 -2.98 -30.21
N SER A 356 3.30 -2.95 -29.99
CA SER A 356 4.20 -1.92 -30.54
C SER A 356 5.67 -2.39 -30.55
N ALA A 357 5.90 -3.69 -30.70
CA ALA A 357 7.22 -4.28 -30.95
C ALA A 357 7.24 -4.98 -32.32
N ALA A 358 6.79 -4.26 -33.36
CA ALA A 358 7.03 -4.59 -34.76
C ALA A 358 6.64 -3.37 -35.60
N GLN A 359 7.57 -2.42 -35.72
CA GLN A 359 7.79 -1.62 -36.94
C GLN A 359 9.27 -1.31 -37.04
#